data_AF-A0A6B3HQ03-F1
#
_entry.id   AF-A0A6B3HQ03-F1
#
_cell.length_a   1.000
_cell.length_b   1.000
_cell.length_c   1.000
_cell.angle_alpha   90.00
_cell.angle_beta   90.00
_cell.angle_gamma   90.00
#
_symmetry.space_group_name_H-M   'P 1'
#
loop_
_entity.id
_entity.type
_entity.pdbx_description
1 polymer ?
#
loop_
_entity_poly.entity_id
_entity_poly.type
_entity_poly.pdbx_seq_one_letter_code
_entity_poly.pdbx_strand_id
1 'polypeptide(L)'
;QDPANLRTALAPLIGEPALGTRVAASVIDTATGKELYGRGATAPMTPASTVKIATATAALSALGPDHRIATTVRLSEDARTLTLVGGGDPTLSPAALASMAA
;
A
#
# COMPACT_ATOMS: atom_id res chain seq x y z
N GLN A 1 0.45 9.35 26.25
CA GLN A 1 -0.33 8.14 26.61
C GLN A 1 0.48 7.36 27.63
N ASP A 2 -0.12 6.88 28.72
CA ASP A 2 0.57 6.06 29.73
C ASP A 2 0.64 4.59 29.27
N PRO A 3 1.84 4.01 29.05
CA PRO A 3 2.00 2.61 28.62
C PRO A 3 1.30 1.59 29.54
N ALA A 4 1.22 1.86 30.85
CA ALA A 4 0.59 0.94 31.80
C ALA A 4 -0.92 0.81 31.54
N ASN A 5 -1.59 1.93 31.28
CA ASN A 5 -3.01 1.96 30.93
C ASN A 5 -3.29 1.29 29.58
N LEU A 6 -2.38 1.47 28.61
CA LEU A 6 -2.50 0.85 27.30
C LEU A 6 -2.43 -0.67 27.38
N ARG A 7 -1.52 -1.21 28.21
CA ARG A 7 -1.42 -2.65 28.44
C ARG A 7 -2.68 -3.21 29.09
N THR A 8 -3.21 -2.54 30.12
CA THR A 8 -4.44 -2.95 30.81
C THR A 8 -5.64 -2.98 29.86
N ALA A 9 -5.76 -2.00 28.96
CA ALA A 9 -6.85 -1.94 27.99
C ALA A 9 -6.73 -2.99 26.87
N LEU A 10 -5.52 -3.18 26.32
CA LEU A 10 -5.32 -4.03 25.14
C LEU A 10 -5.15 -5.51 25.45
N ALA A 11 -4.57 -5.87 26.61
CA ALA A 11 -4.32 -7.26 26.97
C ALA A 11 -5.57 -8.17 26.88
N PRO A 12 -6.74 -7.82 27.44
CA PRO A 12 -7.93 -8.66 27.33
C PRO A 12 -8.41 -8.78 25.88
N LEU A 13 -8.45 -7.67 25.14
CA LEU A 13 -8.94 -7.64 23.75
C LEU A 13 -8.07 -8.49 22.80
N ILE A 14 -6.76 -8.41 22.95
CA ILE A 14 -5.82 -9.19 22.12
C ILE A 14 -5.78 -10.65 22.59
N GLY A 15 -6.21 -10.93 23.82
CA GLY A 15 -6.35 -12.28 24.37
C GLY A 15 -7.61 -13.03 23.92
N GLU A 16 -8.54 -12.35 23.23
CA GLU A 16 -9.82 -12.93 22.82
C GLU A 16 -9.64 -14.18 21.94
N PRO A 17 -10.24 -15.33 22.31
CA PRO A 17 -10.12 -16.58 21.54
C PRO A 17 -10.56 -16.44 20.07
N ALA A 18 -11.48 -15.52 19.78
CA ALA A 18 -11.96 -15.25 18.43
C ALA A 18 -10.87 -14.74 17.47
N LEU A 19 -9.76 -14.21 17.98
CA LEU A 19 -8.61 -13.75 17.18
C LEU A 19 -7.68 -14.90 16.77
N GLY A 20 -7.94 -16.11 17.23
CA GLY A 20 -7.13 -17.30 16.94
C GLY A 20 -5.84 -17.37 17.76
N THR A 21 -4.95 -18.28 17.35
CA THR A 21 -3.77 -18.66 18.15
C THR A 21 -2.52 -17.84 17.86
N ARG A 22 -2.53 -17.02 16.80
CA ARG A 22 -1.40 -16.18 16.37
C ARG A 22 -1.85 -14.75 16.20
N VAL A 23 -1.58 -13.93 17.22
CA VAL A 23 -1.91 -12.51 17.23
C VAL A 23 -0.64 -11.73 17.57
N ALA A 24 -0.35 -10.73 16.74
CA ALA A 24 0.71 -9.76 16.97
C ALA A 24 0.12 -8.35 16.99
N ALA A 25 0.68 -7.48 17.82
CA ALA A 25 0.29 -6.08 17.94
C ALA A 25 1.49 -5.24 18.38
N SER A 26 1.60 -4.03 17.81
CA SER A 26 2.57 -3.02 18.22
C SER A 26 1.90 -1.65 18.19
N VAL A 27 2.19 -0.82 19.19
CA VAL A 27 1.76 0.57 19.26
C VAL A 27 3.00 1.41 19.51
N ILE A 28 3.25 2.36 18.62
CA ILE A 28 4.42 3.24 18.65
C ILE A 28 3.94 4.69 18.71
N ASP A 29 4.58 5.48 19.56
CA ASP A 29 4.46 6.94 19.51
C ASP A 29 5.20 7.45 18.27
N THR A 30 4.47 8.00 17.30
CA THR A 30 5.04 8.45 16.03
C THR A 30 5.90 9.71 16.15
N ALA A 31 5.76 10.50 17.22
CA ALA A 31 6.57 11.70 17.44
C ALA A 31 7.95 11.35 18.01
N THR A 32 8.02 10.32 18.86
CA THR A 32 9.25 9.95 19.58
C THR A 32 9.87 8.64 19.10
N GLY A 33 9.14 7.83 18.34
CA GLY A 33 9.53 6.47 17.94
C GLY A 33 9.45 5.44 19.07
N LYS A 34 8.98 5.83 20.27
CA LYS A 34 8.92 4.94 21.43
C LYS A 34 7.82 3.90 21.28
N GLU A 35 8.15 2.63 21.44
CA GLU A 35 7.13 1.57 21.58
C GLU A 35 6.38 1.75 22.91
N LEU A 36 5.05 1.85 22.84
CA LEU A 36 4.14 1.98 23.97
C LEU A 36 3.49 0.64 24.35
N TYR A 37 3.38 -0.27 23.39
CA TYR A 37 2.86 -1.63 23.59
C TYR A 37 3.40 -2.57 22.52
N GLY A 38 3.73 -3.81 22.90
CA GLY A 38 4.15 -4.86 21.98
C GLY A 38 3.73 -6.25 22.46
N ARG A 39 3.12 -7.03 21.57
CA ARG A 39 2.89 -8.49 21.72
C ARG A 39 3.27 -9.14 20.39
N GLY A 40 4.29 -9.99 20.40
CA GLY A 40 4.79 -10.61 19.16
C GLY A 40 5.19 -9.61 18.08
N ALA A 41 5.57 -8.38 18.45
CA ALA A 41 5.76 -7.25 17.54
C ALA A 41 6.81 -7.50 16.44
N THR A 42 7.79 -8.36 16.72
CA THR A 42 8.87 -8.74 15.79
C THR A 42 8.64 -10.12 15.15
N ALA A 43 7.54 -10.79 15.47
CA ALA A 43 7.22 -12.09 14.89
C ALA A 43 6.77 -11.90 13.43
N PRO A 44 7.31 -12.67 12.48
CA PRO A 44 6.82 -12.65 11.10
C PRO A 44 5.35 -13.08 11.03
N MET A 45 4.55 -12.28 10.33
CA MET A 45 3.11 -12.50 10.14
C MET A 45 2.77 -12.34 8.65
N THR A 46 1.76 -13.06 8.17
CA THR A 46 1.20 -12.81 6.84
C THR A 46 0.45 -11.46 6.86
N PRO A 47 0.90 -10.43 6.13
CA PRO A 47 0.37 -9.08 6.29
C PRO A 47 -1.01 -8.88 5.62
N ALA A 48 -1.41 -9.79 4.73
CA ALA A 48 -2.55 -9.58 3.82
C ALA A 48 -2.45 -8.19 3.15
N SER A 49 -3.53 -7.44 3.05
CA SER A 49 -3.52 -6.10 2.42
C SER A 49 -2.70 -5.05 3.17
N THR A 50 -2.25 -5.28 4.41
CA THR A 50 -1.33 -4.32 5.08
C THR A 50 0.02 -4.21 4.38
N VAL A 51 0.38 -5.20 3.54
CA VAL A 51 1.56 -5.14 2.65
C VAL A 51 1.54 -3.91 1.74
N LYS A 52 0.34 -3.39 1.40
CA LYS A 52 0.17 -2.23 0.53
C LYS A 52 0.83 -0.97 1.12
N ILE A 53 1.00 -0.87 2.44
CA ILE A 53 1.71 0.24 3.07
C ILE A 53 3.17 0.25 2.58
N ALA A 54 3.87 -0.89 2.68
CA ALA A 54 5.25 -1.01 2.22
C ALA A 54 5.37 -0.79 0.70
N THR A 55 4.44 -1.34 -0.09
CA THR A 55 4.41 -1.11 -1.54
C THR A 55 4.21 0.36 -1.90
N ALA A 56 3.28 1.05 -1.24
CA ALA A 56 3.02 2.47 -1.47
C ALA A 56 4.22 3.34 -1.08
N THR A 57 4.84 3.07 0.07
CA THR A 57 6.07 3.76 0.49
C THR A 57 7.20 3.54 -0.51
N ALA A 58 7.40 2.32 -1.00
CA ALA A 58 8.42 2.02 -2.01
C ALA A 58 8.14 2.76 -3.33
N ALA A 59 6.90 2.75 -3.81
CA ALA A 59 6.51 3.45 -5.03
C ALA A 59 6.71 4.97 -4.92
N LEU A 60 6.27 5.59 -3.82
CA LEU A 60 6.46 7.02 -3.59
C LEU A 60 7.94 7.40 -3.45
N SER A 61 8.74 6.56 -2.79
CA SER A 61 10.18 6.82 -2.60
C SER A 61 10.96 6.68 -3.90
N ALA A 62 10.61 5.70 -4.75
CA ALA A 62 11.30 5.43 -6.00
C ALA A 62 10.86 6.34 -7.16
N LEU A 63 9.56 6.67 -7.24
CA LEU A 63 8.97 7.37 -8.39
C LEU A 63 8.61 8.82 -8.10
N GLY A 64 8.40 9.17 -6.82
CA GLY A 64 7.86 10.46 -6.41
C GLY A 64 6.34 10.56 -6.52
N PRO A 65 5.70 11.51 -5.81
CA PRO A 65 4.25 11.67 -5.81
C PRO A 65 3.69 12.19 -7.16
N ASP A 66 4.54 12.85 -7.95
CA ASP A 66 4.16 13.44 -9.24
C ASP A 66 4.32 12.47 -10.41
N HIS A 67 4.76 11.23 -10.16
CA HIS A 67 4.91 10.24 -11.22
C HIS A 67 3.59 10.04 -11.98
N ARG A 68 3.69 9.90 -13.30
CA ARG A 68 2.58 9.57 -14.20
C ARG A 68 3.01 8.42 -15.08
N ILE A 69 2.14 7.42 -15.19
CA ILE A 69 2.37 6.25 -16.02
C ILE A 69 1.65 6.50 -17.35
N ALA A 70 2.39 6.64 -18.44
CA ALA A 70 1.82 7.02 -19.73
C ALA A 70 1.32 5.79 -20.51
N THR A 71 0.12 5.88 -21.07
CA THR A 71 -0.30 5.06 -22.21
C THR A 71 -0.18 5.91 -23.47
N THR A 72 0.42 5.39 -24.54
CA THR A 72 0.72 6.18 -25.74
C THR A 72 0.26 5.48 -27.01
N VAL A 73 0.19 6.22 -28.11
CA VAL A 73 -0.11 5.67 -29.44
C VAL A 73 1.12 5.84 -30.33
N ARG A 74 1.38 4.84 -31.18
CA ARG A 74 2.46 4.83 -32.17
C ARG A 74 1.89 4.44 -33.53
N LEU A 75 2.28 5.18 -34.56
CA LEU A 75 1.99 4.84 -35.95
C LEU A 75 3.25 4.24 -36.57
N SER A 76 3.10 3.16 -37.33
CA SER A 76 4.20 2.60 -38.12
C SER A 76 4.67 3.60 -39.18
N GLU A 77 5.93 3.50 -39.61
CA GLU A 77 6.50 4.40 -40.61
C GLU A 77 5.72 4.38 -41.94
N ASP A 78 5.15 3.23 -42.30
CA ASP A 78 4.32 3.06 -43.50
C ASP A 78 2.85 3.51 -43.32
N ALA A 79 2.51 4.04 -42.13
CA ALA A 79 1.18 4.49 -41.74
C ALA A 79 0.07 3.43 -41.81
N ARG A 80 0.41 2.14 -41.85
CA ARG A 80 -0.58 1.05 -41.93
C ARG A 80 -0.98 0.47 -40.60
N THR A 81 -0.20 0.70 -39.55
CA THR A 81 -0.41 0.10 -38.24
C THR A 81 -0.41 1.16 -37.15
N LEU A 82 -1.51 1.26 -36.41
CA LEU A 82 -1.60 2.04 -35.20
C LEU A 82 -1.50 1.10 -33.99
N THR A 83 -0.61 1.38 -33.05
CA THR A 83 -0.40 0.58 -31.84
C THR A 83 -0.66 1.41 -30.58
N LEU A 84 -1.55 0.91 -29.73
CA LEU A 84 -1.72 1.40 -28.36
C LEU A 84 -0.67 0.73 -27.47
N VAL A 85 0.26 1.52 -26.93
CA VAL A 85 1.34 1.06 -26.06
C VAL A 85 0.97 1.37 -24.61
N GLY A 86 0.58 0.33 -23.87
CA GLY A 86 0.26 0.43 -22.45
C GLY A 86 1.52 0.56 -21.60
N GLY A 87 1.64 1.64 -20.82
CA GLY A 87 2.73 1.82 -19.85
C GLY A 87 2.41 1.26 -18.46
N GLY A 88 1.20 0.73 -18.24
CA GLY A 88 0.74 0.22 -16.95
C GLY A 88 -0.06 1.22 -16.12
N ASP A 89 -0.67 2.25 -16.75
CA ASP A 89 -1.57 3.19 -16.07
C ASP A 89 -2.78 2.44 -15.48
N PRO A 90 -2.89 2.29 -14.15
CA PRO A 90 -3.99 1.56 -13.53
C PRO A 90 -5.32 2.33 -13.58
N THR A 91 -5.31 3.56 -14.11
CA THR A 91 -6.47 4.46 -14.21
C THR A 91 -6.94 4.69 -15.65
N LEU A 92 -6.33 4.04 -16.64
CA LEU A 92 -6.75 4.14 -18.04
C LEU A 92 -8.23 3.79 -18.17
N SER A 93 -9.01 4.70 -18.77
CA SER A 93 -10.46 4.60 -18.88
C SER A 93 -10.93 4.66 -20.33
N PRO A 94 -12.16 4.21 -20.63
CA PRO A 94 -12.76 4.36 -21.96
C PRO A 94 -12.78 5.82 -22.45
N ALA A 95 -12.99 6.79 -21.56
CA ALA A 95 -12.98 8.21 -21.91
C ALA A 95 -11.57 8.69 -22.31
N ALA A 96 -10.53 8.24 -21.61
CA ALA A 96 -9.15 8.53 -21.98
C ALA A 96 -8.81 7.94 -23.36
N LEU A 97 -9.28 6.72 -23.66
CA LEU A 97 -9.11 6.11 -24.98
C LEU A 97 -9.84 6.90 -26.08
N ALA A 98 -11.06 7.38 -25.83
CA ALA A 98 -11.78 8.21 -26.78
C ALA A 98 -11.03 9.53 -27.07
N SER A 99 -10.45 10.15 -26.03
CA SER A 99 -9.63 11.36 -26.21
C SER A 99 -8.35 11.13 -27.01
N MET A 100 -7.79 9.92 -27.02
CA MET A 100 -6.62 9.58 -27.84
C MET A 100 -6.98 9.34 -29.31
N ALA A 101 -8.23 9.00 -29.60
CA ALA A 101 -8.72 8.72 -30.93
C ALA A 101 -9.24 9.98 -31.68
N ALA A 102 -9.49 11.06 -30.94
CA ALA A 102 -9.92 12.36 -31.47
C ALA A 102 -8.74 13.17 -32.02
#